data_AF-A0A8T7ADR8-F1
#
_entry.id   AF-A0A8T7ADR8-F1
#
_cell.length_a   1.000
_cell.length_b   1.000
_cell.length_c   1.000
_cell.angle_alpha   90.00
_cell.angle_beta   90.00
_cell.angle_gamma   90.00
#
_symmetry.space_group_name_H-M   'P 1'
#
loop_
_entity.id
_entity.type
_entity.pdbx_description
1 polymer ?
#
loop_
_entity_poly.entity_id
_entity_poly.type
_entity_poly.pdbx_seq_one_letter_code
_entity_poly.pdbx_strand_id
1 'polypeptide(L)'
;IRSRQAIIEAAFTLYESGNLVPTAQQVADQSGLGIRTVFRHFSEMEKLYVEGDEILYKRYSELPVIHPDGSLQSRIDQLVTERAANCEMFAPYIRATLVQLWRYDLLRKNYQKLCDKFRKQALRFFPEMENQPADLVEAVDLALSFESWNHLRMHRGMSRKATIKTIKTTLTSLLKSA
;
A
#
# COMPACT_ATOMS: atom_id res chain seq x y z
N ILE A 1 -10.45 -12.22 -21.62
CA ILE A 1 -9.34 -11.35 -21.17
C ILE A 1 -9.83 -9.90 -21.04
N ARG A 2 -10.35 -9.28 -22.12
CA ARG A 2 -10.87 -7.90 -22.10
C ARG A 2 -11.98 -7.62 -21.06
N SER A 3 -12.86 -8.58 -20.77
CA SER A 3 -13.94 -8.42 -19.78
C SER A 3 -13.44 -8.41 -18.32
N ARG A 4 -12.42 -9.19 -17.97
CA ARG A 4 -11.88 -9.24 -16.59
C ARG A 4 -11.11 -7.97 -16.26
N GLN A 5 -10.28 -7.50 -17.19
CA GLN A 5 -9.57 -6.24 -17.03
C GLN A 5 -10.54 -5.06 -16.82
N ALA A 6 -11.60 -4.97 -17.62
CA ALA A 6 -12.63 -3.94 -17.44
C ALA A 6 -13.34 -4.02 -16.07
N ILE A 7 -13.58 -5.22 -15.56
CA ILE A 7 -14.13 -5.45 -14.21
C ILE A 7 -13.16 -4.95 -13.13
N ILE A 8 -11.87 -5.26 -13.25
CA ILE A 8 -10.85 -4.84 -12.28
C ILE A 8 -10.65 -3.33 -12.31
N GLU A 9 -10.56 -2.73 -13.49
CA GLU A 9 -10.45 -1.27 -13.65
C GLU A 9 -11.69 -0.56 -13.09
N ALA A 10 -12.90 -1.09 -13.32
CA ALA A 10 -14.11 -0.56 -12.72
C ALA A 10 -14.09 -0.68 -11.18
N ALA A 11 -13.65 -1.81 -10.63
CA ALA A 11 -13.48 -1.96 -9.18
C ALA A 11 -12.44 -0.96 -8.63
N PHE A 12 -11.34 -0.72 -9.33
CA PHE A 12 -10.31 0.26 -8.96
C PHE A 12 -10.86 1.68 -8.91
N THR A 13 -11.64 2.10 -9.91
CA THR A 13 -12.33 3.40 -9.90
C THR A 13 -13.28 3.52 -8.69
N LEU A 14 -13.97 2.43 -8.33
CA LEU A 14 -14.84 2.42 -7.14
C LEU A 14 -14.03 2.50 -5.85
N TYR A 15 -12.88 1.83 -5.74
CA TYR A 15 -11.97 1.98 -4.61
C TYR A 15 -11.49 3.43 -4.47
N GLU A 16 -11.09 4.05 -5.57
CA GLU A 16 -10.60 5.44 -5.61
C GLU A 16 -11.66 6.46 -5.16
N SER A 17 -12.95 6.18 -5.40
CA SER A 17 -14.07 6.98 -4.89
C SER A 17 -14.46 6.65 -3.44
N GLY A 18 -13.79 5.71 -2.79
CA GLY A 18 -14.00 5.32 -1.40
C GLY A 18 -14.91 4.11 -1.18
N ASN A 19 -15.47 3.52 -2.24
CA ASN A 19 -16.23 2.29 -2.15
C ASN A 19 -15.28 1.08 -2.16
N LEU A 20 -14.81 0.68 -0.98
CA LEU A 20 -13.80 -0.37 -0.79
C LEU A 20 -14.32 -1.81 -1.00
N VAL A 21 -15.64 -2.00 -1.01
CA VAL A 21 -16.27 -3.31 -1.18
C VAL A 21 -17.46 -3.17 -2.15
N PRO A 22 -17.19 -2.88 -3.43
CA PRO A 22 -18.24 -2.65 -4.40
C PRO A 22 -19.02 -3.94 -4.67
N THR A 23 -20.33 -3.81 -4.87
CA THR A 23 -21.18 -4.92 -5.26
C THR A 23 -20.96 -5.27 -6.74
N ALA A 24 -21.33 -6.49 -7.14
CA ALA A 24 -21.31 -6.90 -8.55
C ALA A 24 -22.13 -5.95 -9.44
N GLN A 25 -23.24 -5.40 -8.92
CA GLN A 25 -24.05 -4.42 -9.62
C GLN A 25 -23.28 -3.11 -9.85
N GLN A 26 -22.65 -2.57 -8.81
CA GLN A 26 -21.86 -1.34 -8.94
C GLN A 26 -20.70 -1.50 -9.91
N VAL A 27 -20.03 -2.67 -9.92
CA VAL A 27 -18.97 -2.95 -10.89
C VAL A 27 -19.52 -3.10 -12.31
N ALA A 28 -20.70 -3.69 -12.49
CA ALA A 28 -21.37 -3.76 -13.79
C ALA A 28 -21.70 -2.36 -14.33
N ASP A 29 -22.30 -1.52 -13.50
CA ASP A 29 -22.65 -0.15 -13.85
C ASP A 29 -21.39 0.67 -14.21
N GLN A 30 -20.32 0.53 -13.42
CA GLN A 30 -19.05 1.23 -13.65
C GLN A 30 -18.27 0.71 -14.86
N SER A 31 -18.34 -0.59 -15.18
CA SER A 31 -17.62 -1.20 -16.31
C SER A 31 -18.39 -1.11 -17.65
N GLY A 32 -19.68 -0.78 -17.62
CA GLY A 32 -20.57 -0.85 -18.78
C GLY A 32 -20.86 -2.28 -19.24
N LEU A 33 -20.51 -3.29 -18.45
CA LEU A 33 -20.77 -4.71 -18.75
C LEU A 33 -22.10 -5.15 -18.16
N GLY A 34 -22.79 -6.08 -18.84
CA GLY A 34 -24.01 -6.67 -18.30
C GLY A 34 -23.77 -7.44 -17.01
N ILE A 35 -24.68 -7.30 -16.04
CA ILE A 35 -24.57 -7.88 -14.69
C ILE A 35 -24.32 -9.39 -14.67
N ARG A 36 -24.89 -10.16 -15.63
CA ARG A 36 -24.63 -11.61 -15.74
C ARG A 36 -23.17 -11.94 -16.07
N THR A 37 -22.52 -11.11 -16.89
CA THR A 37 -21.09 -11.24 -17.22
C THR A 37 -20.22 -10.99 -15.99
N VAL A 38 -20.55 -9.94 -15.23
CA VAL A 38 -19.82 -9.59 -14.01
C VAL A 38 -19.98 -10.66 -12.93
N PHE A 39 -21.22 -11.12 -12.66
CA PHE A 39 -21.48 -12.16 -11.67
C PHE A 39 -20.69 -13.46 -11.90
N ARG A 40 -20.55 -13.88 -13.16
CA ARG A 40 -19.75 -15.07 -13.49
C ARG A 40 -18.30 -14.92 -13.01
N HIS A 41 -17.70 -13.74 -13.14
CA HIS A 41 -16.33 -13.48 -12.69
C HIS A 41 -16.24 -13.26 -11.17
N PHE A 42 -17.29 -12.74 -10.53
CA PHE A 42 -17.37 -12.64 -9.07
C PHE A 42 -17.40 -14.00 -8.37
N SER A 43 -17.77 -15.08 -9.06
CA SER A 43 -17.61 -16.44 -8.50
C SER A 43 -16.14 -16.87 -8.36
N GLU A 44 -15.22 -16.14 -9.01
CA GLU A 44 -13.78 -16.38 -9.03
C GLU A 44 -13.00 -15.20 -8.44
N MET A 45 -13.47 -14.62 -7.32
CA MET A 45 -12.87 -13.41 -6.71
C MET A 45 -11.36 -13.48 -6.53
N GLU A 46 -10.81 -14.62 -6.11
CA GLU A 46 -9.35 -14.76 -5.95
C GLU A 46 -8.59 -14.56 -7.25
N LYS A 47 -9.12 -15.01 -8.39
CA LYS A 47 -8.49 -14.76 -9.69
C LYS A 47 -8.51 -13.28 -10.05
N LEU A 48 -9.59 -12.57 -9.74
CA LEU A 48 -9.66 -11.11 -9.92
C LEU A 48 -8.65 -10.38 -9.03
N TYR A 49 -8.41 -10.86 -7.81
CA TYR A 49 -7.38 -10.29 -6.94
C TYR A 49 -5.96 -10.55 -7.45
N VAL A 50 -5.68 -11.74 -7.99
CA VAL A 50 -4.37 -12.03 -8.63
C VAL A 50 -4.13 -11.07 -9.81
N GLU A 51 -5.08 -11.00 -10.75
CA GLU A 51 -4.98 -10.13 -11.92
C GLU A 51 -4.91 -8.64 -11.52
N GLY A 52 -5.62 -8.24 -10.46
CA GLY A 52 -5.53 -6.89 -9.91
C GLY A 52 -4.17 -6.58 -9.29
N ASP A 53 -3.59 -7.51 -8.53
CA ASP A 53 -2.26 -7.37 -7.95
C ASP A 53 -1.18 -7.25 -9.03
N GLU A 54 -1.31 -7.97 -10.15
CA GLU A 54 -0.42 -7.84 -11.31
C GLU A 54 -0.47 -6.44 -11.94
N ILE A 55 -1.66 -5.86 -12.08
CA ILE A 55 -1.82 -4.47 -12.57
C ILE A 55 -1.17 -3.47 -11.62
N LEU A 56 -1.41 -3.62 -10.30
CA LEU A 56 -0.82 -2.73 -9.29
C LEU A 56 0.70 -2.88 -9.22
N TYR A 57 1.20 -4.11 -9.32
CA TYR A 57 2.63 -4.39 -9.37
C TYR A 57 3.29 -3.74 -10.58
N LYS A 58 2.65 -3.82 -11.76
CA LYS A 58 3.14 -3.14 -12.96
C LYS A 58 3.24 -1.63 -12.75
N ARG A 59 2.16 -1.00 -12.25
CA ARG A 59 2.16 0.44 -11.92
C ARG A 59 3.27 0.81 -10.94
N TYR A 60 3.49 -0.01 -9.92
CA TYR A 60 4.58 0.18 -8.96
C TYR A 60 5.96 0.04 -9.60
N SER A 61 6.16 -0.95 -10.48
CA SER A 61 7.44 -1.21 -11.15
C SER A 61 7.85 -0.13 -12.15
N GLU A 62 6.90 0.66 -12.64
CA GLU A 62 7.14 1.81 -13.51
C GLU A 62 7.62 3.05 -12.73
N LEU A 63 7.53 3.04 -11.39
CA LEU A 63 8.02 4.13 -10.56
C LEU A 63 9.55 4.10 -10.45
N PRO A 64 10.21 5.27 -10.39
CA PRO A 64 11.66 5.33 -10.20
C PRO A 64 12.09 4.67 -8.89
N VAL A 65 13.12 3.82 -8.97
CA VAL A 65 13.75 3.25 -7.78
C VAL A 65 14.67 4.30 -7.16
N ILE A 66 14.41 4.65 -5.91
CA ILE A 66 15.29 5.55 -5.15
C ILE A 66 16.34 4.71 -4.41
N HIS A 67 17.59 5.12 -4.59
CA HIS A 67 18.74 4.57 -3.88
C HIS A 67 19.11 5.49 -2.72
N PRO A 68 19.42 4.93 -1.53
CA PRO A 68 19.82 5.72 -0.39
C PRO A 68 21.13 6.44 -0.67
N ASP A 69 21.19 7.74 -0.41
CA ASP A 69 22.40 8.54 -0.60
C ASP A 69 22.54 9.65 0.46
N GLY A 70 23.79 9.93 0.83
CA GLY A 70 24.16 10.94 1.80
C GLY A 70 23.99 10.53 3.27
N SER A 71 23.76 11.52 4.13
CA SER A 71 23.65 11.33 5.58
C SER A 71 22.39 10.54 5.98
N LEU A 72 22.35 10.05 7.23
CA LEU A 72 21.15 9.42 7.80
C LEU A 72 19.90 10.29 7.62
N GLN A 73 20.01 11.60 7.87
CA GLN A 73 18.87 12.52 7.71
C GLN A 73 18.43 12.64 6.23
N SER A 74 19.37 12.65 5.29
CA SER A 74 19.08 12.62 3.85
C SER A 74 18.33 11.35 3.46
N ARG A 75 18.79 10.18 3.93
CA ARG A 75 18.14 8.88 3.66
C ARG A 75 16.75 8.78 4.28
N ILE A 76 16.55 9.32 5.49
CA ILE A 76 15.21 9.46 6.11
C ILE A 76 14.32 10.31 5.21
N ASP A 77 14.83 11.44 4.73
CA ASP A 77 14.08 12.35 3.88
C ASP A 77 13.67 11.71 2.55
N GLN A 78 14.58 11.01 1.90
CA GLN A 78 14.36 10.26 0.67
C GLN A 78 13.29 9.18 0.87
N LEU A 79 13.49 8.28 1.84
CA LEU A 79 12.59 7.14 2.07
C LEU A 79 11.18 7.59 2.45
N VAL A 80 11.03 8.53 3.38
CA VAL A 80 9.70 8.96 3.83
C VAL A 80 8.96 9.68 2.70
N THR A 81 9.66 10.44 1.86
CA THR A 81 9.04 11.13 0.72
C THR A 81 8.56 10.12 -0.33
N GLU A 82 9.38 9.10 -0.64
CA GLU A 82 9.01 8.00 -1.52
C GLU A 82 7.81 7.22 -0.95
N ARG A 83 7.91 6.80 0.31
CA ARG A 83 6.86 6.04 1.01
C ARG A 83 5.55 6.82 1.02
N ALA A 84 5.59 8.12 1.31
CA ALA A 84 4.42 8.98 1.28
C ALA A 84 3.77 9.07 -0.11
N ALA A 85 4.56 9.18 -1.18
CA ALA A 85 4.04 9.19 -2.54
C ALA A 85 3.34 7.86 -2.88
N ASN A 86 3.99 6.74 -2.55
CA ASN A 86 3.45 5.40 -2.78
C ASN A 86 2.18 5.16 -1.95
N CYS A 87 2.18 5.55 -0.67
CA CYS A 87 1.01 5.39 0.18
C CYS A 87 -0.18 6.22 -0.30
N GLU A 88 0.00 7.44 -0.82
CA GLU A 88 -1.09 8.23 -1.41
C GLU A 88 -1.62 7.58 -2.70
N MET A 89 -0.71 7.16 -3.59
CA MET A 89 -1.07 6.56 -4.87
C MET A 89 -1.83 5.24 -4.71
N PHE A 90 -1.39 4.38 -3.78
CA PHE A 90 -1.94 3.03 -3.62
C PHE A 90 -2.94 2.88 -2.47
N ALA A 91 -3.21 3.93 -1.70
CA ALA A 91 -4.09 3.90 -0.54
C ALA A 91 -5.46 3.25 -0.80
N PRO A 92 -6.19 3.58 -1.88
CA PRO A 92 -7.51 2.99 -2.14
C PRO A 92 -7.46 1.47 -2.23
N TYR A 93 -6.46 0.92 -2.92
CA TYR A 93 -6.30 -0.52 -3.12
C TYR A 93 -5.83 -1.23 -1.86
N ILE A 94 -4.90 -0.62 -1.11
CA ILE A 94 -4.44 -1.18 0.16
C ILE A 94 -5.61 -1.23 1.16
N ARG A 95 -6.43 -0.17 1.24
CA ARG A 95 -7.63 -0.17 2.10
C ARG A 95 -8.65 -1.23 1.70
N ALA A 96 -8.91 -1.39 0.40
CA ALA A 96 -9.79 -2.45 -0.11
C ALA A 96 -9.27 -3.85 0.28
N THR A 97 -7.96 -4.07 0.17
CA THR A 97 -7.29 -5.29 0.64
C THR A 97 -7.46 -5.49 2.15
N LEU A 98 -7.17 -4.46 2.96
CA LEU A 98 -7.24 -4.51 4.43
C LEU A 98 -8.63 -4.92 4.94
N VAL A 99 -9.70 -4.36 4.38
CA VAL A 99 -11.09 -4.69 4.76
C VAL A 99 -11.46 -6.16 4.46
N GLN A 100 -10.77 -6.79 3.50
CA GLN A 100 -11.05 -8.14 3.04
C GLN A 100 -10.05 -9.19 3.57
N LEU A 101 -9.05 -8.80 4.36
CA LEU A 101 -8.02 -9.71 4.86
C LEU A 101 -8.57 -10.87 5.66
N TRP A 102 -9.65 -10.70 6.41
CA TRP A 102 -10.25 -11.79 7.20
C TRP A 102 -10.84 -12.90 6.29
N ARG A 103 -11.26 -12.54 5.08
CA ARG A 103 -12.01 -13.42 4.17
C ARG A 103 -11.12 -14.23 3.23
N TYR A 104 -10.01 -13.67 2.77
CA TYR A 104 -9.19 -14.29 1.72
C TYR A 104 -7.74 -14.51 2.15
N ASP A 105 -7.29 -15.77 2.14
CA ASP A 105 -5.90 -16.14 2.41
C ASP A 105 -4.92 -15.53 1.40
N LEU A 106 -5.32 -15.43 0.14
CA LEU A 106 -4.53 -14.79 -0.90
C LEU A 106 -4.18 -13.34 -0.54
N LEU A 107 -5.17 -12.57 -0.07
CA LEU A 107 -4.96 -11.17 0.30
C LEU A 107 -4.06 -11.03 1.53
N ARG A 108 -4.18 -11.92 2.52
CA ARG A 108 -3.25 -11.98 3.67
C ARG A 108 -1.81 -12.20 3.21
N LYS A 109 -1.59 -13.17 2.32
CA LYS A 109 -0.26 -13.47 1.77
C LYS A 109 0.29 -12.31 0.95
N ASN A 110 -0.54 -11.65 0.14
CA ASN A 110 -0.10 -10.51 -0.67
C ASN A 110 0.25 -9.31 0.21
N TYR A 111 -0.55 -9.04 1.24
CA TYR A 111 -0.25 -7.97 2.19
C TYR A 111 1.02 -8.23 2.99
N GLN A 112 1.24 -9.46 3.47
CA GLN A 112 2.50 -9.83 4.13
C GLN A 112 3.72 -9.60 3.22
N LYS A 113 3.64 -9.99 1.94
CA LYS A 113 4.71 -9.73 0.96
C LYS A 113 4.99 -8.23 0.78
N LEU A 114 3.97 -7.39 0.87
CA LEU A 114 4.14 -5.93 0.82
C LEU A 114 4.87 -5.43 2.07
N CYS A 115 4.48 -5.86 3.27
CA CYS A 115 5.18 -5.57 4.52
C CYS A 115 6.65 -6.01 4.46
N ASP A 116 6.94 -7.22 3.99
CA ASP A 116 8.31 -7.73 3.85
C ASP A 116 9.14 -6.89 2.87
N LYS A 117 8.55 -6.42 1.76
CA LYS A 117 9.21 -5.52 0.80
C LYS A 117 9.52 -4.17 1.45
N PHE A 118 8.58 -3.64 2.22
CA PHE A 118 8.75 -2.39 2.95
C PHE A 118 9.86 -2.47 4.00
N ARG A 119 9.94 -3.58 4.73
CA ARG A 119 11.01 -3.84 5.70
C ARG A 119 12.37 -3.96 5.01
N LYS A 120 12.45 -4.71 3.90
CA LYS A 120 13.69 -4.83 3.11
C LYS A 120 14.16 -3.47 2.56
N GLN A 121 13.23 -2.63 2.11
CA GLN A 121 13.56 -1.27 1.70
C GLN A 121 14.09 -0.44 2.88
N ALA A 122 13.46 -0.52 4.04
CA ALA A 122 13.92 0.19 5.23
C ALA A 122 15.34 -0.22 5.65
N LEU A 123 15.64 -1.53 5.68
CA LEU A 123 16.99 -2.04 5.97
C LEU A 123 18.03 -1.57 4.93
N ARG A 124 17.66 -1.52 3.65
CA ARG A 124 18.55 -0.95 2.60
C ARG A 124 18.85 0.52 2.85
N PHE A 125 17.86 1.29 3.28
CA PHE A 125 18.02 2.72 3.57
C PHE A 125 18.74 2.98 4.89
N PHE A 126 18.60 2.09 5.87
CA PHE A 126 19.19 2.20 7.20
C PHE A 126 19.89 0.89 7.61
N PRO A 127 21.03 0.52 6.99
CA PRO A 127 21.87 -0.59 7.42
C PRO A 127 22.28 -0.52 8.90
N GLU A 128 22.25 0.66 9.50
CA GLU A 128 22.47 0.85 10.94
C GLU A 128 21.49 0.07 11.82
N MET A 129 20.35 -0.37 11.27
CA MET A 129 19.36 -1.20 11.96
C MET A 129 19.73 -2.68 12.06
N GLU A 130 20.69 -3.19 11.28
CA GLU A 130 20.99 -4.63 11.20
C GLU A 130 21.44 -5.25 12.54
N ASN A 131 22.09 -4.45 13.39
CA ASN A 131 22.61 -4.89 14.69
C ASN A 131 21.84 -4.30 15.87
N GLN A 132 20.66 -3.72 15.63
CA GLN A 132 19.85 -3.09 16.67
C GLN A 132 18.93 -4.09 17.38
N PRO A 133 18.48 -3.77 18.61
CA PRO A 133 17.43 -4.52 19.28
C PRO A 133 16.20 -4.73 18.39
N ALA A 134 15.61 -5.93 18.45
CA ALA A 134 14.51 -6.31 17.56
C ALA A 134 13.30 -5.36 17.70
N ASP A 135 13.00 -4.91 18.91
CA ASP A 135 11.93 -3.95 19.21
C ASP A 135 12.15 -2.58 18.56
N LEU A 136 13.40 -2.11 18.46
CA LEU A 136 13.72 -0.88 17.73
C LEU A 136 13.46 -1.04 16.22
N VAL A 137 13.85 -2.19 15.66
CA VAL A 137 13.58 -2.49 14.23
C VAL A 137 12.07 -2.58 13.98
N GLU A 138 11.31 -3.22 14.87
CA GLU A 138 9.84 -3.25 14.79
C GLU A 138 9.21 -1.85 14.92
N ALA A 139 9.76 -0.98 15.78
CA ALA A 139 9.27 0.38 15.91
C ALA A 139 9.49 1.21 14.63
N VAL A 140 10.63 1.03 13.96
CA VAL A 140 10.91 1.69 12.67
C VAL A 140 10.00 1.14 11.58
N ASP A 141 9.79 -0.17 11.52
CA ASP A 141 8.86 -0.80 10.57
C ASP A 141 7.43 -0.29 10.76
N LEU A 142 6.95 -0.25 12.01
CA LEU A 142 5.65 0.32 12.36
C LEU A 142 5.53 1.78 11.93
N ALA A 143 6.55 2.61 12.17
CA ALA A 143 6.54 4.02 11.76
C ALA A 143 6.45 4.20 10.22
N LEU A 144 6.99 3.25 9.45
CA LEU A 144 6.98 3.23 7.99
C LEU A 144 5.79 2.45 7.38
N SER A 145 4.97 1.80 8.21
CA SER A 145 3.81 1.02 7.78
C SER A 145 2.75 1.87 7.08
N PHE A 146 1.93 1.21 6.26
CA PHE A 146 0.77 1.88 5.67
C PHE A 146 -0.24 2.29 6.74
N GLU A 147 -0.39 1.52 7.81
CA GLU A 147 -1.31 1.77 8.93
C GLU A 147 -0.96 3.06 9.65
N SER A 148 0.32 3.32 9.93
CA SER A 148 0.78 4.59 10.50
C SER A 148 0.46 5.77 9.60
N TRP A 149 0.78 5.65 8.30
CA TRP A 149 0.42 6.68 7.32
C TRP A 149 -1.09 6.91 7.27
N ASN A 150 -1.86 5.83 7.14
CA ASN A 150 -3.31 5.84 7.00
C ASN A 150 -3.99 6.39 8.25
N HIS A 151 -3.49 6.09 9.45
CA HIS A 151 -3.97 6.66 10.70
C HIS A 151 -3.84 8.19 10.71
N LEU A 152 -2.66 8.70 10.39
CA LEU A 152 -2.40 10.14 10.35
C LEU A 152 -3.26 10.85 9.28
N ARG A 153 -3.48 10.21 8.13
CA ARG A 153 -4.29 10.79 7.04
C ARG A 153 -5.78 10.71 7.29
N MET A 154 -6.30 9.55 7.67
CA MET A 154 -7.75 9.29 7.77
C MET A 154 -8.33 9.61 9.13
N HIS A 155 -7.65 9.22 10.21
CA HIS A 155 -8.19 9.39 11.57
C HIS A 155 -7.79 10.73 12.19
N ARG A 156 -6.60 11.24 11.84
CA ARG A 156 -6.12 12.54 12.34
C ARG A 156 -6.36 13.69 11.35
N GLY A 157 -6.76 13.41 10.12
CA GLY A 157 -7.04 14.43 9.09
C GLY A 157 -5.82 15.28 8.71
N MET A 158 -4.60 14.82 8.99
CA MET A 158 -3.38 15.61 8.79
C MET A 158 -3.11 15.75 7.30
N SER A 159 -2.61 16.92 6.87
CA SER A 159 -2.16 17.11 5.49
C SER A 159 -0.96 16.21 5.17
N ARG A 160 -0.76 15.87 3.88
CA ARG A 160 0.40 15.08 3.42
C ARG A 160 1.73 15.63 3.96
N LYS A 161 1.92 16.94 3.92
CA LYS A 161 3.13 17.62 4.44
C LYS A 161 3.30 17.41 5.95
N ALA A 162 2.22 17.51 6.72
CA ALA A 162 2.25 17.30 8.16
C ALA A 162 2.54 15.83 8.50
N THR A 163 1.91 14.88 7.79
CA THR A 163 2.16 13.44 7.95
C THR A 163 3.62 13.08 7.67
N ILE A 164 4.18 13.56 6.56
CA ILE A 164 5.61 13.38 6.23
C ILE A 164 6.49 13.91 7.36
N LYS A 165 6.23 15.13 7.84
CA LYS A 165 7.00 15.73 8.93
C LYS A 165 6.95 14.87 10.19
N THR A 166 5.77 14.38 10.58
CA THR A 166 5.60 13.53 11.76
C THR A 166 6.39 12.23 11.64
N ILE A 167 6.28 11.51 10.53
CA ILE A 167 7.02 10.25 10.33
C ILE A 167 8.53 10.49 10.33
N LYS A 168 9.00 11.58 9.69
CA LYS A 168 10.42 11.97 9.74
C LYS A 168 10.88 12.23 11.17
N THR A 169 10.11 12.98 11.96
CA THR A 169 10.43 13.22 13.37
C THR A 169 10.51 11.91 14.16
N THR A 170 9.54 11.00 13.98
CA THR A 170 9.56 9.68 14.62
C THR A 170 10.82 8.89 14.26
N LEU A 171 11.16 8.80 12.97
CA LEU A 171 12.34 8.06 12.52
C LEU A 171 13.64 8.69 13.01
N THR A 172 13.78 10.01 12.95
CA THR A 172 14.96 10.71 13.48
C THR A 172 15.14 10.44 14.97
N SER A 173 14.05 10.36 15.75
CA SER A 173 14.12 10.02 17.17
C SER A 173 14.53 8.56 17.39
N LEU A 174 13.93 7.61 16.68
CA LEU A 174 14.24 6.18 16.81
C LEU A 174 15.68 5.87 16.38
N LEU A 175 16.11 6.40 15.24
CA LEU A 175 17.43 6.11 14.64
C LEU A 175 18.58 6.92 15.25
N LYS A 176 18.31 7.92 16.10
CA LYS A 176 19.34 8.54 16.96
C LYS A 176 19.68 7.71 18.19
N SER A 177 18.77 6.81 18.57
CA SER A 177 18.96 5.86 19.68
C SER A 177 19.57 4.54 19.22
N ALA A 178 19.70 4.35 17.91
CA ALA A 178 20.43 3.26 17.26
C ALA A 178 21.93 3.59 17.19
#